data_AF-A0A5C3NT98-F1
#
_entry.id   AF-A0A5C3NT98-F1
#
_cell.length_a   1.000
_cell.length_b   1.000
_cell.length_c   1.000
_cell.angle_alpha   90.00
_cell.angle_beta   90.00
_cell.angle_gamma   90.00
#
_symmetry.space_group_name_H-M   'P 1'
#
loop_
_entity.id
_entity.type
_entity.pdbx_description
1 polymer ?
#
loop_
_entity_poly.entity_id
_entity_poly.type
_entity_poly.pdbx_seq_one_letter_code
_entity_poly.pdbx_strand_id
1 'polypeptide(L)' 'LVYLPPYSPDFNPIEQAFHSIKAWLRRHEARALNADVRPWLIHQAAMSVSPEDAVGWIQNCGYSP' A
#
# COMPACT_ATOMS: atom_id res chain seq x y z
N LEU A 1 -5.90 8.16 -18.68
CA LEU A 1 -6.80 7.71 -17.59
C LEU A 1 -7.32 6.33 -17.96
N VAL A 2 -7.26 5.37 -17.03
CA VAL A 2 -7.84 4.03 -17.20
C VAL A 2 -9.21 4.04 -16.54
N TYR A 3 -10.25 3.58 -17.25
CA TYR A 3 -11.59 3.49 -16.68
C TYR A 3 -11.67 2.32 -15.69
N LEU A 4 -12.23 2.58 -14.51
CA LEU A 4 -12.51 1.57 -13.50
C LEU A 4 -14.02 1.46 -13.31
N PRO A 5 -14.63 0.27 -13.46
CA PRO A 5 -16.03 0.10 -13.12
C PRO A 5 -16.26 0.40 -11.62
N PRO A 6 -17.46 0.88 -11.25
CA PRO A 6 -17.79 1.11 -9.84
C PRO A 6 -17.56 -0.14 -8.98
N TYR A 7 -17.08 0.06 -7.74
CA TYR A 7 -16.85 -1.00 -6.75
C TYR A 7 -15.95 -2.14 -7.25
N SER A 8 -14.95 -1.83 -8.07
CA SER A 8 -13.98 -2.81 -8.57
C SER A 8 -12.60 -2.65 -7.91
N PRO A 9 -12.48 -2.87 -6.58
CA PRO A 9 -11.20 -2.73 -5.88
C PRO A 9 -10.15 -3.72 -6.38
N ASP A 10 -10.57 -4.87 -6.91
CA ASP A 10 -9.68 -5.90 -7.45
C ASP A 10 -8.87 -5.44 -8.67
N PHE A 11 -9.37 -4.40 -9.37
CA PHE A 11 -8.70 -3.79 -10.51
C PHE A 11 -7.91 -2.52 -10.11
N ASN A 12 -7.79 -2.20 -8.82
CA ASN A 12 -7.05 -1.04 -8.37
C ASN A 12 -5.81 -1.43 -7.54
N PRO A 13 -4.59 -1.34 -8.10
CA PRO A 13 -3.38 -1.80 -7.41
C PRO A 13 -3.07 -1.02 -6.13
N ILE A 14 -3.63 0.19 -5.95
CA ILE A 14 -3.44 0.97 -4.73
C ILE A 14 -4.04 0.27 -3.49
N GLU A 15 -5.04 -0.59 -3.67
CA GLU A 15 -5.65 -1.34 -2.57
C GLU A 15 -4.66 -2.32 -1.94
N GLN A 16 -3.87 -3.01 -2.77
CA GLN A 16 -2.80 -3.90 -2.33
C GLN A 16 -1.66 -3.11 -1.64
N ALA A 17 -1.30 -1.94 -2.18
CA ALA A 17 -0.33 -1.04 -1.56
C ALA A 17 -0.78 -0.58 -0.17
N PHE A 18 -2.02 -0.08 -0.04
CA PHE A 18 -2.56 0.32 1.26
C PHE A 18 -2.71 -0.86 2.22
N HIS A 19 -3.04 -2.05 1.73
CA HIS A 19 -3.03 -3.26 2.55
C HIS A 19 -1.65 -3.51 3.16
N SER A 20 -0.60 -3.49 2.33
CA SER A 20 0.79 -3.70 2.78
C SER A 20 1.25 -2.64 3.78
N ILE A 21 1.01 -1.35 3.49
CA ILE A 21 1.36 -0.23 4.37
C ILE A 21 0.65 -0.36 5.73
N LYS A 22 -0.66 -0.66 5.73
CA LYS A 22 -1.43 -0.87 6.97
C LYS A 22 -0.90 -2.08 7.75
N ALA A 23 -0.57 -3.18 7.07
CA ALA A 23 0.02 -4.35 7.72
C ALA A 23 1.37 -4.01 8.37
N TRP A 24 2.22 -3.23 7.70
CA TRP A 24 3.47 -2.74 8.26
C TRP A 24 3.23 -1.88 9.51
N LEU A 25 2.29 -0.94 9.47
CA LEU A 25 1.96 -0.08 10.60
C LEU A 25 1.42 -0.86 11.79
N ARG A 26 0.57 -1.87 11.56
CA ARG A 26 0.05 -2.76 12.62
C ARG A 26 1.18 -3.53 13.32
N ARG A 27 2.18 -4.01 12.56
CA ARG A 27 3.38 -4.64 13.14
C ARG A 27 4.20 -3.68 14.03
N HIS A 28 4.05 -2.37 13.84
CA HIS A 28 4.77 -1.33 14.57
C HIS A 28 3.83 -0.47 15.45
N GLU A 29 2.64 -0.97 15.80
CA GLU A 29 1.59 -0.16 16.42
C GLU A 29 2.03 0.52 17.71
N ALA A 30 2.83 -0.17 18.52
CA ALA A 30 3.34 0.35 19.80
C ALA A 30 4.13 1.66 19.62
N ARG A 31 4.82 1.83 18.49
CA ARG A 31 5.52 3.07 18.14
C ARG A 31 4.59 4.06 17.43
N ALA A 32 3.68 3.58 16.57
CA ALA A 32 2.77 4.42 15.78
C ALA A 32 1.78 5.24 16.63
N LEU A 33 1.48 4.78 17.85
CA LEU A 33 0.63 5.52 18.79
C LEU A 33 1.27 6.81 19.29
N ASN A 34 2.61 6.88 19.36
CA ASN A 34 3.31 8.10 19.73
C ASN A 34 3.22 9.13 18.58
N ALA A 35 2.64 10.30 18.87
CA ALA A 35 2.38 11.36 17.90
C ALA A 35 3.66 11.95 17.27
N ASP A 36 4.76 12.00 18.03
CA ASP A 36 6.02 12.63 17.58
C ASP A 36 6.70 11.79 16.49
N VAL A 37 6.57 10.47 16.55
CA VAL A 37 7.19 9.54 15.59
C VAL A 37 6.24 9.06 14.49
N ARG A 38 4.93 9.27 14.65
CA ARG A 38 3.89 8.78 13.73
C ARG A 38 4.10 9.24 12.29
N PRO A 39 4.39 10.52 11.98
CA PRO A 39 4.63 10.95 10.60
C PRO A 39 5.79 10.19 9.94
N TRP A 40 6.87 9.98 10.69
CA TRP A 40 8.05 9.24 10.21
C TRP A 40 7.75 7.75 10.01
N LEU A 41 6.96 7.12 10.89
CA LEU A 41 6.53 5.73 10.70
C LEU A 41 5.62 5.54 9.50
N ILE A 42 4.72 6.49 9.20
CA ILE A 42 3.90 6.46 7.98
C ILE A 42 4.81 6.55 6.75
N HIS A 43 5.81 7.44 6.78
CA HIS A 43 6.79 7.54 5.70
C HIS A 43 7.58 6.23 5.53
N GLN A 44 8.06 5.63 6.61
CA GLN A 44 8.79 4.36 6.58
C GLN A 44 7.91 3.20 6.08
N ALA A 45 6.63 3.17 6.47
CA ALA A 45 5.68 2.19 5.98
C ALA A 45 5.48 2.31 4.47
N ALA A 46 5.34 3.54 3.95
CA ALA A 46 5.26 3.77 2.51
C ALA A 46 6.55 3.35 1.79
N MET A 47 7.73 3.64 2.36
CA MET A 47 9.03 3.23 1.83
C MET A 47 9.30 1.73 1.94
N SER A 48 8.47 0.98 2.68
CA SER A 48 8.59 -0.49 2.76
C SER A 48 8.03 -1.21 1.53
N VAL A 49 7.31 -0.49 0.67
CA VAL A 49 6.83 -1.00 -0.61
C VAL A 49 7.99 -1.02 -1.60
N SER A 50 8.35 -2.20 -2.08
CA SER A 50 9.40 -2.35 -3.10
C SER A 50 8.86 -2.13 -4.52
N PRO A 51 9.73 -1.82 -5.50
CA PRO A 51 9.35 -1.83 -6.92
C PRO A 51 8.77 -3.17 -7.37
N GLU A 52 9.30 -4.28 -6.86
CA GLU A 52 8.86 -5.64 -7.18
C GLU A 52 7.42 -5.89 -6.68
N ASP A 53 7.09 -5.41 -5.47
CA ASP A 53 5.73 -5.44 -4.94
C ASP A 53 4.77 -4.68 -5.86
N ALA A 54 5.15 -3.46 -6.25
CA ALA A 54 4.32 -2.60 -7.10
C ALA A 54 4.04 -3.25 -8.47
N VAL A 55 5.07 -3.81 -9.11
CA VAL A 55 4.91 -4.55 -10.37
C VAL A 55 4.00 -5.76 -10.19
N GLY A 56 4.19 -6.54 -9.12
CA GLY A 56 3.36 -7.70 -8.81
C GLY A 56 1.89 -7.32 -8.61
N TRP A 57 1.59 -6.21 -7.94
CA TRP A 57 0.21 -5.76 -7.72
C TRP A 57 -0.47 -5.25 -8.98
N ILE A 58 0.26 -4.54 -9.84
CA ILE A 58 -0.22 -4.09 -11.16
C ILE A 58 -0.59 -5.32 -12.02
N GLN A 59 0.29 -6.33 -12.05
CA GLN A 59 0.04 -7.59 -12.76
C GLN A 59 -1.14 -8.36 -12.17
N ASN A 60 -1.26 -8.42 -10.84
CA ASN A 60 -2.38 -9.09 -10.17
C ASN A 60 -3.74 -8.44 -10.48
N CYS A 61 -3.76 -7.13 -10.78
CA CYS A 61 -4.96 -6.43 -11.26
C CYS A 61 -5.25 -6.66 -12.76
N GLY A 62 -4.45 -7.49 -13.46
CA GLY A 62 -4.63 -7.84 -14.87
C GLY A 62 -3.97 -6.86 -15.85
N TYR A 63 -3.14 -5.94 -15.37
CA TYR A 63 -2.41 -5.01 -16.23
C TYR A 63 -1.06 -5.60 -16.64
N SER A 64 -0.71 -5.45 -17.92
CA SER A 64 0.65 -5.77 -18.38
C SER A 64 1.61 -4.63 -18.03
N PRO A 65 2.89 -4.91 -17.70
CA PRO A 65 3.91 -3.88 -17.52
C PRO A 65 4.09 -2.98 -18.76
#